data_AF-X0T139-F1
#
_entry.id   AF-X0T139-F1
#
_cell.length_a   1.000
_cell.length_b   1.000
_cell.length_c   1.000
_cell.angle_alpha   90.00
_cell.angle_beta   90.00
_cell.angle_gamma   90.00
#
_symmetry.space_group_name_H-M   'P 1'
#
loop_
_entity.id
_entity.type
_entity.pdbx_description
1 polymer ?
#
loop_
_entity_poly.entity_id
_entity_poly.type
_entity_poly.pdbx_seq_one_letter_code
_entity_poly.pdbx_strand_id
1 'polypeptide(L)'
;YVYLQLAPGQSCIVETFSEPPSAPQWSYFRPHSKTPLAGTWDISFVKGGPDVPPPTSADKLGSWTELGGDAVKAFSGTAKYTLKFPKPQGDASTWRLDLGRVAESAQVKLNGEDLGTLIAAPFTVDIPAGKFRAENTLEVSVSNLMANRIADMDRRGAEWKRFYNANVAAREPANRGPGNVFSAANWKPRESGLIGPVTIAPLDKFDPTTDK
;
A
#
# COMPACT_ATOMS: atom_id res chain seq x y z
N TYR A 1 33.81 6.02 -6.64
CA TYR A 1 32.69 5.13 -6.98
C TYR A 1 31.45 5.62 -6.26
N VAL A 2 30.27 5.50 -6.85
CA VAL A 2 28.99 5.84 -6.21
C VAL A 2 28.29 4.53 -5.84
N TYR A 3 27.94 4.36 -4.56
CA TYR A 3 27.17 3.21 -4.11
C TYR A 3 25.67 3.52 -4.27
N LEU A 4 24.94 2.69 -5.00
CA LEU A 4 23.50 2.84 -5.22
C LEU A 4 22.75 1.71 -4.52
N GLN A 5 21.74 2.07 -3.73
CA GLN A 5 20.83 1.14 -3.07
C GLN A 5 19.44 1.34 -3.67
N LEU A 6 19.05 0.47 -4.60
CA LEU A 6 17.76 0.54 -5.30
C LEU A 6 16.88 -0.64 -4.92
N ALA A 7 15.63 -0.34 -4.55
CA ALA A 7 14.59 -1.32 -4.39
C ALA A 7 14.10 -1.87 -5.75
N PRO A 8 13.39 -3.02 -5.79
CA PRO A 8 12.80 -3.54 -7.02
C PRO A 8 11.92 -2.48 -7.71
N GLY A 9 12.20 -2.21 -8.99
CA GLY A 9 11.47 -1.21 -9.78
C GLY A 9 11.82 0.25 -9.47
N GLN A 10 12.70 0.53 -8.50
CA GLN A 10 13.16 1.88 -8.21
C GLN A 10 14.14 2.36 -9.27
N SER A 11 13.96 3.60 -9.71
CA SER A 11 14.92 4.33 -10.54
C SER A 11 15.50 5.51 -9.78
N CYS A 12 16.75 5.86 -10.08
CA CYS A 12 17.37 7.11 -9.61
C CYS A 12 18.06 7.83 -10.75
N ILE A 13 18.22 9.15 -10.61
CA ILE A 13 19.09 9.96 -11.45
C ILE A 13 20.37 10.21 -10.66
N VAL A 14 21.52 9.98 -11.29
CA VAL A 14 22.83 10.31 -10.72
C VAL A 14 23.34 11.56 -11.43
N GLU A 15 23.43 12.65 -10.68
CA GLU A 15 24.01 13.90 -11.14
C GLU A 15 25.42 14.07 -10.55
N THR A 16 26.37 14.49 -11.38
CA THR A 16 27.77 14.69 -10.99
C THR A 16 28.16 16.15 -11.19
N PHE A 17 28.91 16.70 -10.24
CA PHE A 17 29.34 18.09 -10.25
C PHE A 17 30.87 18.17 -10.33
N SER A 18 31.38 19.20 -11.02
CA SER A 18 32.82 19.49 -11.07
C SER A 18 33.36 20.02 -9.73
N GLU A 19 32.49 20.59 -8.91
CA GLU A 19 32.79 21.07 -7.55
C GLU A 19 31.86 20.37 -6.55
N PRO A 20 32.28 20.14 -5.29
CA PRO A 20 31.42 19.54 -4.28
C PRO A 20 30.15 20.37 -4.07
N PRO A 21 28.95 19.79 -4.26
CA PRO A 21 27.72 20.53 -4.05
C PRO A 21 27.53 20.87 -2.57
N SER A 22 26.96 22.04 -2.27
CA SER A 22 26.53 22.39 -0.92
C SER A 22 25.22 21.67 -0.61
N ALA A 23 25.33 20.42 -0.16
CA ALA A 23 24.20 19.57 0.21
C ALA A 23 24.56 18.70 1.43
N PRO A 24 23.56 18.30 2.25
CA PRO A 24 23.80 17.32 3.30
C PRO A 24 24.36 16.01 2.76
N GLN A 25 25.26 15.38 3.50
CA GLN A 25 25.79 14.07 3.14
C GLN A 25 24.68 13.02 3.12
N TRP A 26 24.64 12.22 2.07
CA TRP A 26 23.69 11.11 1.95
C TRP A 26 23.98 10.04 3.02
N SER A 27 22.94 9.58 3.71
CA SER A 27 23.04 8.49 4.69
C SER A 27 22.52 7.20 4.07
N TYR A 28 23.35 6.15 4.09
CA TYR A 28 22.92 4.80 3.71
C TYR A 28 22.36 4.08 4.92
N PHE A 29 21.28 3.33 4.70
CA PHE A 29 20.57 2.63 5.76
C PHE A 29 20.42 1.16 5.46
N ARG A 30 20.58 0.33 6.49
CA ARG A 30 20.27 -1.09 6.44
C ARG A 30 19.28 -1.43 7.55
N PRO A 31 18.14 -2.08 7.21
CA PRO A 31 17.14 -2.41 8.21
C PRO A 31 17.64 -3.54 9.11
N HIS A 32 17.34 -3.41 10.39
CA HIS A 32 17.50 -4.48 11.38
C HIS A 32 16.27 -5.40 11.43
N SER A 33 16.18 -6.24 12.46
CA SER A 33 15.05 -7.14 12.71
C SER A 33 13.71 -6.40 12.67
N LYS A 34 12.79 -6.91 11.84
CA LYS A 34 11.42 -6.39 11.73
C LYS A 34 10.56 -6.88 12.89
N THR A 35 9.84 -5.96 13.51
CA THR A 35 8.87 -6.26 14.58
C THR A 35 7.45 -5.98 14.06
N PRO A 36 6.51 -6.94 14.13
CA PRO A 36 5.11 -6.69 13.77
C PRO A 36 4.47 -5.61 14.63
N LEU A 37 3.69 -4.72 14.02
CA LEU A 37 2.79 -3.84 14.76
C LEU A 37 1.54 -4.61 15.15
N ALA A 38 1.46 -4.99 16.43
CA ALA A 38 0.34 -5.71 17.00
C ALA A 38 -0.78 -4.75 17.45
N GLY A 39 -2.01 -5.25 17.42
CA GLY A 39 -3.20 -4.56 17.90
C GLY A 39 -4.38 -4.74 16.96
N THR A 40 -5.53 -4.25 17.39
CA THR A 40 -6.76 -4.29 16.60
C THR A 40 -6.79 -3.12 15.63
N TRP A 41 -6.97 -3.40 14.35
CA TRP A 41 -7.13 -2.39 13.30
C TRP A 41 -8.59 -2.02 13.14
N ASP A 42 -8.91 -0.74 13.23
CA ASP A 42 -10.20 -0.19 12.82
C ASP A 42 -10.20 0.05 11.32
N ILE A 43 -11.21 -0.45 10.62
CA ILE A 43 -11.34 -0.40 9.16
C ILE A 43 -12.62 0.33 8.80
N SER A 44 -12.50 1.42 8.03
CA SER A 44 -13.64 2.20 7.55
C SER A 44 -13.54 2.44 6.05
N PHE A 45 -14.63 2.23 5.32
CA PHE A 45 -14.68 2.49 3.88
C PHE A 45 -15.08 3.93 3.65
N VAL A 46 -14.13 4.77 3.23
CA VAL A 46 -14.29 6.24 3.25
C VAL A 46 -14.77 6.83 1.93
N LYS A 47 -14.54 6.12 0.81
CA LYS A 47 -14.94 6.58 -0.52
C LYS A 47 -14.98 5.40 -1.48
N GLY A 48 -16.07 5.20 -2.22
CA GLY A 48 -16.13 4.14 -3.23
C GLY A 48 -17.56 3.68 -3.50
N GLY A 49 -17.67 2.51 -4.10
CA GLY A 49 -18.95 1.84 -4.35
C GLY A 49 -18.74 0.44 -4.96
N PRO A 50 -19.79 -0.30 -5.34
CA PRO A 50 -21.16 0.18 -5.55
C PRO A 50 -21.87 0.62 -4.26
N ASP A 51 -21.72 -0.15 -3.19
CA ASP A 51 -22.16 0.21 -1.84
C ASP A 51 -20.94 0.52 -0.97
N VAL A 52 -21.13 1.29 0.10
CA VAL A 52 -20.07 1.53 1.09
C VAL A 52 -20.24 0.50 2.22
N PRO A 53 -19.32 -0.46 2.40
CA PRO A 53 -19.44 -1.42 3.48
C PRO A 53 -19.39 -0.75 4.86
N PRO A 54 -20.07 -1.32 5.87
CA PRO A 54 -20.02 -0.78 7.22
C PRO A 54 -18.59 -0.87 7.80
N PRO A 55 -18.23 0.01 8.75
CA PRO A 55 -16.97 -0.11 9.48
C PRO A 55 -16.87 -1.46 10.22
N THR A 56 -15.65 -1.97 10.34
CA THR A 56 -15.34 -3.22 11.05
C THR A 56 -13.97 -3.10 11.72
N SER A 57 -13.58 -4.09 12.52
CA SER A 57 -12.23 -4.21 13.05
C SER A 57 -11.64 -5.60 12.78
N ALA A 58 -10.31 -5.70 12.83
CA ALA A 58 -9.59 -6.97 12.67
C ALA A 58 -8.24 -6.95 13.42
N ASP A 59 -7.93 -8.04 14.13
CA ASP A 59 -6.61 -8.22 14.77
C ASP A 59 -5.56 -8.73 13.77
N LYS A 60 -6.02 -9.38 12.70
CA LYS A 60 -5.19 -9.88 11.61
C LYS A 60 -5.63 -9.21 10.32
N LEU A 61 -4.70 -8.48 9.72
CA LEU A 61 -4.87 -7.90 8.40
C LEU A 61 -4.95 -8.98 7.31
N GLY A 62 -5.62 -8.65 6.23
CA GLY A 62 -5.93 -9.53 5.12
C GLY A 62 -6.66 -8.77 4.03
N SER A 63 -7.11 -9.46 2.99
CA SER A 63 -7.89 -8.77 1.97
C SER A 63 -9.24 -8.36 2.52
N TRP A 64 -9.69 -7.14 2.25
CA TRP A 64 -11.05 -6.76 2.61
C TRP A 64 -12.12 -7.58 1.89
N THR A 65 -11.80 -8.23 0.76
CA THR A 65 -12.76 -9.09 0.03
C THR A 65 -13.06 -10.40 0.76
N GLU A 66 -12.26 -10.72 1.78
CA GLU A 66 -12.45 -11.85 2.68
C GLU A 66 -13.16 -11.44 3.99
N LEU A 67 -13.43 -10.14 4.18
CA LEU A 67 -14.30 -9.69 5.25
C LEU A 67 -15.74 -10.17 4.97
N GLY A 68 -16.51 -10.38 6.03
CA GLY A 68 -17.89 -10.86 5.92
C GLY A 68 -18.78 -9.91 5.10
N GLY A 69 -19.70 -10.49 4.32
CA GLY A 69 -20.67 -9.75 3.50
C GLY A 69 -20.25 -9.62 2.03
N ASP A 70 -21.22 -9.38 1.16
CA ASP A 70 -20.96 -9.31 -0.29
C ASP A 70 -20.55 -7.91 -0.77
N ALA A 71 -20.88 -6.85 -0.01
CA ALA A 71 -20.53 -5.47 -0.35
C ALA A 71 -19.01 -5.28 -0.50
N VAL A 72 -18.20 -5.87 0.41
CA VAL A 72 -16.73 -5.76 0.38
C VAL A 72 -16.10 -6.45 -0.84
N LYS A 73 -16.76 -7.47 -1.40
CA LYS A 73 -16.28 -8.21 -2.58
C LYS A 73 -16.44 -7.41 -3.88
N ALA A 74 -17.47 -6.58 -3.95
CA ALA A 74 -17.74 -5.70 -5.09
C ALA A 74 -17.15 -4.29 -4.92
N PHE A 75 -16.77 -3.92 -3.69
CA PHE A 75 -16.26 -2.58 -3.38
C PHE A 75 -14.97 -2.27 -4.16
N SER A 76 -15.00 -1.14 -4.84
CA SER A 76 -13.83 -0.45 -5.36
C SER A 76 -13.80 0.99 -4.85
N GLY A 77 -12.67 1.38 -4.29
CA GLY A 77 -12.50 2.66 -3.60
C GLY A 77 -11.40 2.61 -2.56
N THR A 78 -11.55 3.43 -1.52
CA THR A 78 -10.58 3.64 -0.45
C THR A 78 -11.14 3.17 0.89
N ALA A 79 -10.36 2.36 1.62
CA ALA A 79 -10.60 2.08 3.03
C ALA A 79 -9.47 2.63 3.89
N LYS A 80 -9.83 3.24 5.03
CA LYS A 80 -8.90 3.75 6.03
C LYS A 80 -8.77 2.72 7.15
N TYR A 81 -7.52 2.34 7.40
CA TYR A 81 -7.09 1.46 8.47
C TYR A 81 -6.45 2.32 9.57
N THR A 82 -6.87 2.15 10.81
CA THR A 82 -6.31 2.88 11.95
C THR A 82 -5.80 1.91 13.01
N LEU A 83 -4.59 2.14 13.49
CA LEU A 83 -3.98 1.38 14.58
C LEU A 83 -3.37 2.34 15.60
N LYS A 84 -3.59 2.06 16.88
CA LYS A 84 -2.84 2.68 17.97
C LYS A 84 -1.72 1.75 18.45
N PHE A 85 -0.51 2.28 18.61
CA PHE A 85 0.64 1.49 19.03
C PHE A 85 1.63 2.34 19.85
N PRO A 86 2.40 1.73 20.79
CA PRO A 86 3.37 2.46 21.58
C PRO A 86 4.57 2.92 20.75
N LYS A 87 5.38 3.83 21.29
CA LYS A 87 6.68 4.16 20.70
C LYS A 87 7.53 2.88 20.50
N PRO A 88 8.16 2.68 19.33
CA PRO A 88 9.11 1.58 19.13
C PRO A 88 10.26 1.63 20.15
N GLN A 89 10.66 0.48 20.68
CA GLN A 89 11.73 0.37 21.67
C GLN A 89 13.11 0.37 21.01
N GLY A 90 14.05 1.18 21.54
CA GLY A 90 15.43 1.25 21.07
C GLY A 90 15.86 2.67 20.67
N ASP A 91 17.14 2.83 20.37
CA ASP A 91 17.79 4.14 20.22
C ASP A 91 18.08 4.54 18.76
N ALA A 92 17.47 3.84 17.80
CA ALA A 92 17.66 4.14 16.38
C ALA A 92 17.11 5.53 16.04
N SER A 93 17.90 6.31 15.29
CA SER A 93 17.52 7.67 14.86
C SER A 93 16.39 7.67 13.83
N THR A 94 16.26 6.57 13.08
CA THR A 94 15.28 6.40 12.00
C THR A 94 14.72 4.99 12.04
N TRP A 95 13.43 4.86 11.76
CA TRP A 95 12.69 3.61 11.75
C TRP A 95 12.01 3.43 10.39
N ARG A 96 12.03 2.22 9.84
CA ARG A 96 11.26 1.88 8.64
C ARG A 96 9.94 1.27 9.03
N LEU A 97 8.85 1.90 8.62
CA LEU A 97 7.53 1.30 8.58
C LEU A 97 7.39 0.56 7.25
N ASP A 98 7.07 -0.73 7.31
CA ASP A 98 6.84 -1.59 6.16
C ASP A 98 5.40 -2.09 6.22
N LEU A 99 4.58 -1.71 5.23
CA LEU A 99 3.18 -2.13 5.14
C LEU A 99 3.01 -3.57 4.64
N GLY A 100 4.10 -4.23 4.23
CA GLY A 100 4.06 -5.54 3.62
C GLY A 100 3.35 -5.48 2.28
N ARG A 101 2.32 -6.31 2.12
CA ARG A 101 1.51 -6.34 0.90
C ARG A 101 0.33 -5.37 0.98
N VAL A 102 0.20 -4.55 -0.05
CA VAL A 102 -0.89 -3.57 -0.25
C VAL A 102 -1.51 -3.84 -1.61
N ALA A 103 -2.84 -3.82 -1.66
CA ALA A 103 -3.62 -3.88 -2.88
C ALA A 103 -4.52 -2.62 -2.93
N GLU A 104 -4.09 -1.51 -3.54
CA GLU A 104 -2.97 -1.39 -4.50
C GLU A 104 -2.08 -0.16 -4.27
N SER A 105 -2.60 0.89 -3.65
CA SER A 105 -1.80 2.04 -3.18
C SER A 105 -2.21 2.46 -1.78
N ALA A 106 -1.29 3.06 -1.03
CA ALA A 106 -1.50 3.45 0.36
C ALA A 106 -0.99 4.87 0.65
N GLN A 107 -1.85 5.73 1.19
CA GLN A 107 -1.41 6.97 1.85
C GLN A 107 -1.22 6.69 3.34
N VAL A 108 -0.07 7.11 3.89
CA VAL A 108 0.31 6.83 5.28
C VAL A 108 0.33 8.12 6.09
N LYS A 109 -0.32 8.11 7.25
CA LYS A 109 -0.23 9.19 8.23
C LYS A 109 0.18 8.65 9.59
N LEU A 110 1.07 9.36 10.28
CA LEU A 110 1.44 9.09 11.66
C LEU A 110 1.09 10.30 12.52
N ASN A 111 0.30 10.10 13.56
CA ASN A 111 -0.08 11.16 14.50
C ASN A 111 -0.74 12.38 13.83
N GLY A 112 -1.42 12.16 12.70
CA GLY A 112 -2.05 13.18 11.86
C GLY A 112 -1.14 13.81 10.80
N GLU A 113 0.17 13.55 10.83
CA GLU A 113 1.12 14.03 9.84
C GLU A 113 1.17 13.10 8.62
N ASP A 114 1.10 13.65 7.41
CA ASP A 114 1.23 12.88 6.15
C ASP A 114 2.69 12.49 5.90
N LEU A 115 2.92 11.18 5.75
CA LEU A 115 4.23 10.60 5.46
C LEU A 115 4.39 10.25 3.97
N GLY A 116 3.35 10.46 3.16
CA GLY A 116 3.37 10.27 1.71
C GLY A 116 2.45 9.15 1.22
N THR A 117 2.47 8.98 -0.11
CA THR A 117 1.68 7.97 -0.81
C THR A 117 2.59 6.96 -1.48
N LEU A 118 2.36 5.68 -1.19
CA LEU A 118 3.09 4.52 -1.69
C LEU A 118 2.27 3.87 -2.82
N ILE A 119 2.83 3.86 -4.02
CA ILE A 119 2.13 3.41 -5.25
C ILE A 119 2.70 2.11 -5.85
N ALA A 120 3.81 1.62 -5.29
CA ALA A 120 4.48 0.42 -5.75
C ALA A 120 5.26 -0.21 -4.60
N ALA A 121 5.50 -1.53 -4.71
CA ALA A 121 6.37 -2.23 -3.79
C ALA A 121 7.83 -1.79 -3.94
N PRO A 122 8.62 -1.77 -2.85
CA PRO A 122 8.22 -2.03 -1.48
C PRO A 122 7.39 -0.87 -0.89
N PHE A 123 6.30 -1.21 -0.18
CA PHE A 123 5.41 -0.24 0.47
C PHE A 123 5.98 0.18 1.83
N THR A 124 7.09 0.92 1.79
CA THR A 124 7.83 1.32 2.99
C THR A 124 7.99 2.84 3.10
N VAL A 125 8.01 3.35 4.33
CA VAL A 125 8.36 4.75 4.63
C VAL A 125 9.31 4.81 5.81
N ASP A 126 10.30 5.70 5.72
CA ASP A 126 11.28 5.94 6.78
C ASP A 126 10.83 7.10 7.66
N ILE A 127 10.84 6.88 8.98
CA ILE A 127 10.25 7.75 9.99
C ILE A 127 11.35 8.13 10.99
N PRO A 128 11.73 9.42 11.08
CA PRO A 128 12.64 9.89 12.12
C PRO A 128 12.09 9.61 13.52
N ALA A 129 12.95 9.19 14.45
CA ALA A 129 12.57 8.80 15.81
C ALA A 129 11.83 9.91 16.59
N GLY A 130 12.11 11.18 16.27
CA GLY A 130 11.47 12.36 16.85
C GLY A 130 9.99 12.52 16.50
N LYS A 131 9.46 11.79 15.49
CA LYS A 131 8.04 11.82 15.13
C LYS A 131 7.16 10.93 16.02
N PHE A 132 7.76 9.97 16.74
CA PHE A 132 7.01 9.07 17.62
C PHE A 132 6.71 9.72 18.97
N ARG A 133 5.46 9.58 19.40
CA ARG A 133 4.95 9.90 20.73
C ARG A 133 4.93 8.65 21.60
N ALA A 134 4.61 8.80 22.88
CA ALA A 134 4.44 7.65 23.79
C ALA A 134 3.39 6.65 23.27
N GLU A 135 2.25 7.17 22.81
CA GLU A 135 1.24 6.44 22.03
C GLU A 135 1.11 7.10 20.65
N ASN A 136 1.08 6.28 19.60
CA ASN A 136 1.01 6.72 18.21
C ASN A 136 -0.27 6.24 17.55
N THR A 137 -0.84 7.08 16.70
CA THR A 137 -1.94 6.70 15.81
C THR A 137 -1.39 6.60 14.38
N LEU A 138 -1.40 5.39 13.83
CA LEU A 138 -1.12 5.13 12.42
C LEU A 138 -2.44 5.09 11.65
N GLU A 139 -2.55 5.89 10.59
CA GLU A 139 -3.64 5.79 9.61
C GLU A 139 -3.07 5.38 8.25
N VAL A 140 -3.65 4.37 7.63
CA VAL A 140 -3.28 3.91 6.28
C VAL A 140 -4.55 3.92 5.42
N SER A 141 -4.60 4.81 4.44
CA SER A 141 -5.72 4.86 3.47
C SER A 141 -5.33 4.07 2.22
N VAL A 142 -5.92 2.89 2.06
CA VAL A 142 -5.63 2.00 0.92
C VAL A 142 -6.70 2.11 -0.14
N SER A 143 -6.29 2.32 -1.40
CA SER A 143 -7.18 2.32 -2.55
C SER A 143 -6.90 1.13 -3.47
N ASN A 144 -7.95 0.42 -3.90
CA ASN A 144 -7.82 -0.69 -4.85
C ASN A 144 -8.17 -0.26 -6.29
N LEU A 145 -8.11 -1.23 -7.21
CA LEU A 145 -8.56 -1.07 -8.59
C LEU A 145 -10.07 -1.32 -8.77
N MET A 146 -10.58 -0.87 -9.92
CA MET A 146 -11.96 -1.06 -10.35
C MET A 146 -12.34 -2.50 -10.73
N ALA A 147 -11.39 -3.46 -10.72
CA ALA A 147 -11.61 -4.82 -11.20
C ALA A 147 -12.78 -5.53 -10.50
N ASN A 148 -12.90 -5.36 -9.18
CA ASN A 148 -13.97 -5.95 -8.39
C ASN A 148 -15.34 -5.36 -8.73
N ARG A 149 -15.41 -4.03 -8.84
CA ARG A 149 -16.62 -3.33 -9.25
C ARG A 149 -17.01 -3.62 -10.71
N ILE A 150 -16.05 -3.75 -11.62
CA ILE A 150 -16.29 -4.13 -13.01
C ILE A 150 -16.86 -5.55 -13.10
N ALA A 151 -16.30 -6.49 -12.35
CA ALA A 151 -16.83 -7.86 -12.30
C ALA A 151 -18.27 -7.89 -11.77
N ASP A 152 -18.57 -7.11 -10.72
CA ASP A 152 -19.94 -6.95 -10.21
C ASP A 152 -20.89 -6.33 -11.24
N MET A 153 -20.49 -5.24 -11.90
CA MET A 153 -21.30 -4.60 -12.94
C MET A 153 -21.60 -5.55 -14.09
N ASP A 154 -20.62 -6.34 -14.56
CA ASP A 154 -20.84 -7.34 -15.61
C ASP A 154 -21.78 -8.47 -15.14
N ARG A 155 -21.72 -8.92 -13.88
CA ARG A 155 -22.69 -9.91 -13.34
C ARG A 155 -24.11 -9.38 -13.26
N ARG A 156 -24.29 -8.09 -12.99
CA ARG A 156 -25.59 -7.42 -12.91
C ARG A 156 -26.10 -6.90 -14.26
N GLY A 157 -25.33 -7.08 -15.34
CA GLY A 157 -25.67 -6.53 -16.66
C GLY A 157 -25.66 -4.99 -16.70
N ALA A 158 -24.98 -4.34 -15.75
CA ALA A 158 -24.87 -2.89 -15.70
C ALA A 158 -23.93 -2.38 -16.81
N GLU A 159 -24.36 -1.35 -17.53
CA GLU A 159 -23.57 -0.74 -18.60
C GLU A 159 -22.45 0.13 -18.00
N TRP A 160 -21.18 -0.29 -18.17
CA TRP A 160 -20.00 0.47 -17.74
C TRP A 160 -19.00 0.73 -18.86
N LYS A 161 -19.12 0.05 -20.00
CA LYS A 161 -18.22 0.17 -21.16
C LYS A 161 -18.57 1.39 -22.02
N ARG A 162 -18.51 2.57 -21.41
CA ARG A 162 -18.81 3.85 -22.07
C ARG A 162 -17.54 4.43 -22.67
N PHE A 163 -17.06 3.80 -23.74
CA PHE A 163 -15.84 4.20 -24.43
C PHE A 163 -16.14 4.60 -25.87
N TYR A 164 -15.52 5.70 -26.32
CA TYR A 164 -15.53 6.07 -27.73
C TYR A 164 -14.37 5.35 -28.44
N ASN A 165 -14.69 4.41 -29.33
CA ASN A 165 -13.73 3.65 -30.15
C ASN A 165 -12.64 2.86 -29.39
N ALA A 166 -13.00 2.23 -28.26
CA ALA A 166 -12.12 1.26 -27.60
C ALA A 166 -12.74 -0.15 -27.63
N ASN A 167 -12.09 -1.07 -28.34
CA ASN A 167 -12.41 -2.49 -28.24
C ASN A 167 -11.70 -3.07 -27.02
N VAL A 168 -12.47 -3.52 -26.02
CA VAL A 168 -11.92 -4.30 -24.90
C VAL A 168 -11.80 -5.75 -25.36
N ALA A 169 -10.60 -6.14 -25.80
CA ALA A 169 -10.34 -7.51 -26.20
C ALA A 169 -10.33 -8.45 -24.97
N ALA A 170 -10.97 -9.61 -25.08
CA ALA A 170 -10.98 -10.63 -24.02
C ALA A 170 -9.56 -11.05 -23.63
N ARG A 171 -8.67 -11.20 -24.62
CA ARG A 171 -7.28 -11.73 -24.55
C ARG A 171 -7.19 -13.17 -24.01
N GLU A 172 -7.83 -13.45 -22.88
CA GLU A 172 -7.88 -14.75 -22.23
C GLU A 172 -9.26 -15.41 -22.37
N PRO A 173 -9.35 -16.75 -22.46
CA PRO A 173 -10.62 -17.48 -22.48
C PRO A 173 -11.51 -17.18 -21.27
N ALA A 174 -10.93 -16.96 -20.09
CA ALA A 174 -11.65 -16.65 -18.85
C ALA A 174 -12.40 -15.31 -18.89
N ASN A 175 -12.04 -14.42 -19.83
CA ASN A 175 -12.65 -13.11 -20.00
C ASN A 175 -13.70 -13.09 -21.13
N ARG A 176 -14.08 -14.26 -21.69
CA ARG A 176 -15.07 -14.34 -22.77
C ARG A 176 -16.47 -14.54 -22.19
N GLY A 177 -17.36 -13.60 -22.48
CA GLY A 177 -18.78 -13.66 -22.16
C GLY A 177 -19.64 -14.11 -23.35
N PRO A 178 -20.97 -13.94 -23.25
CA PRO A 178 -21.89 -14.19 -24.36
C PRO A 178 -21.47 -13.46 -25.64
N GLY A 179 -21.53 -14.12 -26.79
CA GLY A 179 -21.12 -13.53 -28.07
C GLY A 179 -19.61 -13.36 -28.26
N ASN A 180 -18.78 -14.03 -27.43
CA ASN A 180 -17.32 -14.01 -27.51
C ASN A 180 -16.69 -12.61 -27.31
N VAL A 181 -17.42 -11.71 -26.64
CA VAL A 181 -16.92 -10.38 -26.24
C VAL A 181 -16.36 -10.41 -24.81
N PHE A 182 -15.55 -9.40 -24.46
CA PHE A 182 -15.00 -9.28 -23.11
C PHE A 182 -16.11 -9.24 -22.04
N SER A 183 -15.95 -10.01 -20.97
CA SER A 183 -16.72 -9.95 -19.74
C SER A 183 -15.86 -10.34 -18.54
N ALA A 184 -15.96 -9.56 -17.47
CA ALA A 184 -15.36 -9.81 -16.16
C ALA A 184 -16.30 -10.57 -15.21
N ALA A 185 -17.49 -11.00 -15.65
CA ALA A 185 -18.49 -11.64 -14.79
C ALA A 185 -17.94 -12.89 -14.06
N ASN A 186 -17.02 -13.61 -14.71
CA ASN A 186 -16.38 -14.81 -14.18
C ASN A 186 -15.18 -14.53 -13.26
N TRP A 187 -14.78 -13.27 -13.09
CA TRP A 187 -13.64 -12.95 -12.23
C TRP A 187 -13.99 -13.24 -10.77
N LYS A 188 -13.08 -13.89 -10.06
CA LYS A 188 -13.14 -13.92 -8.59
C LYS A 188 -12.76 -12.54 -8.04
N PRO A 189 -13.26 -12.15 -6.86
CA PRO A 189 -12.79 -10.94 -6.19
C PRO A 189 -11.27 -10.93 -6.13
N ARG A 190 -10.66 -9.86 -6.64
CA ARG A 190 -9.24 -9.63 -6.52
C ARG A 190 -8.93 -9.13 -5.12
N GLU A 191 -7.73 -9.45 -4.68
CA GLU A 191 -7.21 -8.93 -3.43
C GLU A 191 -7.27 -7.40 -3.41
N SER A 192 -7.57 -6.84 -2.25
CA SER A 192 -7.77 -5.42 -2.04
C SER A 192 -7.59 -5.09 -0.55
N GLY A 193 -6.99 -3.95 -0.25
CA GLY A 193 -6.77 -3.47 1.11
C GLY A 193 -5.33 -3.59 1.61
N LEU A 194 -5.18 -3.43 2.93
CA LEU A 194 -3.92 -3.59 3.63
C LEU A 194 -3.79 -5.05 4.08
N ILE A 195 -2.97 -5.83 3.38
CA ILE A 195 -2.83 -7.27 3.63
C ILE A 195 -1.76 -7.55 4.67
N GLY A 196 -0.72 -6.73 4.70
CA GLY A 196 0.34 -6.84 5.69
C GLY A 196 1.33 -7.98 5.40
N PRO A 197 2.03 -8.47 6.43
CA PRO A 197 2.04 -7.91 7.79
C PRO A 197 2.62 -6.50 7.82
N VAL A 198 2.10 -5.64 8.70
CA VAL A 198 2.69 -4.33 8.95
C VAL A 198 3.77 -4.48 10.02
N THR A 199 4.97 -4.00 9.72
CA THR A 199 6.13 -4.14 10.61
C THR A 199 6.88 -2.82 10.74
N ILE A 200 7.63 -2.71 11.83
CA ILE A 200 8.55 -1.60 12.08
C ILE A 200 9.95 -2.15 12.38
N ALA A 201 10.97 -1.53 11.81
CA ALA A 201 12.37 -1.93 12.00
C ALA A 201 13.25 -0.71 12.26
N PRO A 202 14.21 -0.77 13.19
CA PRO A 202 15.22 0.27 13.30
C PRO A 202 16.12 0.24 12.06
N LEU A 203 16.60 1.41 11.65
CA LEU A 203 17.57 1.56 10.55
C LEU A 203 18.93 1.96 11.10
N ASP A 204 19.95 1.18 10.76
CA ASP A 204 21.32 1.56 11.05
C ASP A 204 21.90 2.32 9.89
N LYS A 205 22.58 3.42 10.23
CA LYS A 205 23.47 4.09 9.30
C LYS A 205 24.68 3.20 9.06
N PHE A 206 25.12 3.15 7.82
CA PHE A 206 26.39 2.54 7.46
C PHE A 206 27.07 3.36 6.38
N ASP A 207 28.38 3.23 6.27
CA ASP A 207 29.16 3.82 5.20
C ASP A 207 29.63 2.72 4.25
N PRO A 208 29.10 2.63 3.02
CA PRO A 208 29.45 1.58 2.07
C PRO A 208 30.92 1.62 1.62
N THR A 209 31.67 2.69 1.96
CA THR A 209 33.10 2.79 1.64
C THR A 209 33.99 2.18 2.71
N THR A 210 33.51 2.06 3.95
CA THR A 210 34.29 1.61 5.11
C THR A 210 33.70 0.35 5.77
N ASP A 211 32.39 0.18 5.74
CA ASP A 211 31.67 -0.99 6.27
C ASP A 211 31.50 -2.06 5.18
N LYS A 212 32.37 -3.08 5.17
CA LYS A 212 32.20 -4.28 4.33
C LYS A 212 31.33 -5.33 5.01
#